data_AF-A0A379VU23-F1
#
_entry.id   AF-A0A379VU23-F1
#
_cell.length_a   1.000
_cell.length_b   1.000
_cell.length_c   1.000
_cell.angle_alpha   90.00
_cell.angle_beta   90.00
_cell.angle_gamma   90.00
#
_symmetry.space_group_name_H-M   'P 1'
#
loop_
_entity.id
_entity.type
_entity.pdbx_description
1 polymer ?
#
loop_
_entity_poly.entity_id
_entity_poly.type
_entity_poly.pdbx_seq_one_letter_code
_entity_poly.pdbx_strand_id
1 'polypeptide(L)'
;MNRATQGVYPPASTVKPYVAVSALSAGVITRNTSLFDPGWWQLPGSEKRYRDWKKWGHGHLNITKSLEESADTFFYQVAYDMGIDRLSEWMGKFGYGHYTGIDLAEERSGNMPTREWKQKRFKKTVVSGRYDSGGHRPGLLDGNADSDE
;
A
#
# COMPACT_ATOMS: atom_id res chain seq x y z
N MET A 1 28.84 -5.03 -6.02
CA MET A 1 27.45 -4.86 -5.56
C MET A 1 26.62 -6.02 -6.09
N ASN A 2 26.06 -6.84 -5.21
CA ASN A 2 25.13 -7.92 -5.59
C ASN A 2 23.71 -7.35 -5.70
N ARG A 3 23.17 -7.24 -6.93
CA ARG A 3 21.83 -6.66 -7.13
C ARG A 3 20.70 -7.56 -6.60
N ALA A 4 20.92 -8.87 -6.49
CA ALA A 4 19.88 -9.80 -6.04
C ALA A 4 19.58 -9.66 -4.54
N THR A 5 20.60 -9.42 -3.72
CA THR A 5 20.46 -9.36 -2.25
C THR A 5 20.64 -7.95 -1.68
N GLN A 6 21.29 -7.04 -2.40
CA GLN A 6 21.54 -5.66 -1.95
C GLN A 6 20.78 -4.62 -2.77
N GLY A 7 20.16 -5.01 -3.89
CA GLY A 7 19.33 -4.12 -4.71
C GLY A 7 18.03 -3.79 -3.99
N VAL A 8 17.85 -2.52 -3.65
CA VAL A 8 16.64 -2.04 -2.98
C VAL A 8 15.84 -1.22 -3.98
N TYR A 9 14.69 -1.76 -4.39
CA TYR A 9 13.81 -1.15 -5.38
C TYR A 9 12.37 -1.14 -4.85
N PRO A 10 11.53 -0.17 -5.26
CA PRO A 10 10.10 -0.26 -5.04
C PRO A 10 9.56 -1.52 -5.74
N PRO A 11 8.88 -2.44 -5.02
CA PRO A 11 8.38 -3.67 -5.64
C PRO A 11 7.18 -3.44 -6.57
N ALA A 12 6.55 -2.26 -6.53
CA ALA A 12 5.45 -1.86 -7.41
C ALA A 12 4.33 -2.93 -7.49
N SER A 13 3.72 -3.13 -8.66
CA SER A 13 2.59 -4.05 -8.85
C SER A 13 2.90 -5.52 -8.51
N THR A 14 4.17 -5.92 -8.37
CA THR A 14 4.52 -7.30 -7.98
C THR A 14 3.99 -7.67 -6.60
N VAL A 15 3.64 -6.68 -5.75
CA VAL A 15 3.09 -6.94 -4.41
C VAL A 15 1.59 -7.28 -4.41
N LYS A 16 0.88 -6.98 -5.50
CA LYS A 16 -0.59 -7.04 -5.57
C LYS A 16 -1.16 -8.41 -5.17
N PRO A 17 -0.59 -9.56 -5.60
CA PRO A 17 -1.06 -10.87 -5.14
C PRO A 17 -0.99 -11.04 -3.61
N TYR A 18 0.08 -10.59 -2.96
CA TYR A 18 0.24 -10.69 -1.50
C TYR A 18 -0.73 -9.76 -0.76
N VAL A 19 -0.91 -8.53 -1.26
CA VAL A 19 -1.90 -7.59 -0.72
C VAL A 19 -3.32 -8.15 -0.87
N ALA A 20 -3.63 -8.79 -2.00
CA ALA A 20 -4.92 -9.44 -2.24
C ALA A 20 -5.22 -10.55 -1.22
N VAL A 21 -4.27 -11.47 -1.02
CA VAL A 21 -4.38 -12.55 -0.03
C VAL A 21 -4.55 -11.97 1.38
N SER A 22 -3.79 -10.92 1.71
CA SER A 22 -3.86 -10.24 3.00
C SER A 22 -5.25 -9.62 3.24
N ALA A 23 -5.78 -8.92 2.25
CA ALA A 23 -7.08 -8.24 2.36
C ALA A 23 -8.26 -9.22 2.43
N LEU A 24 -8.20 -10.32 1.68
CA LEU A 24 -9.17 -11.42 1.77
C LEU A 24 -9.12 -12.08 3.15
N SER A 25 -7.90 -12.38 3.64
CA SER A 25 -7.71 -13.03 4.95
C SER A 25 -8.13 -12.13 6.11
N ALA A 26 -7.93 -10.81 5.99
CA ALA A 26 -8.37 -9.82 6.96
C ALA A 26 -9.88 -9.51 6.87
N GLY A 27 -10.61 -10.10 5.90
CA GLY A 27 -12.04 -9.86 5.68
C GLY A 27 -12.36 -8.44 5.20
N VAL A 28 -11.37 -7.68 4.71
CA VAL A 28 -11.56 -6.32 4.21
C VAL A 28 -12.23 -6.32 2.84
N ILE A 29 -11.94 -7.35 2.04
CA ILE A 29 -12.63 -7.61 0.78
C ILE A 29 -13.10 -9.06 0.74
N THR A 30 -14.03 -9.33 -0.17
CA THR A 30 -14.46 -10.68 -0.55
C THR A 30 -14.17 -10.89 -2.04
N ARG A 31 -14.33 -12.13 -2.52
CA ARG A 31 -14.25 -12.42 -3.97
C ARG A 31 -15.27 -11.64 -4.80
N ASN A 32 -16.38 -11.21 -4.18
CA ASN A 32 -17.47 -10.50 -4.82
C ASN A 32 -17.40 -8.98 -4.63
N THR A 33 -16.44 -8.48 -3.85
CA THR A 33 -16.23 -7.04 -3.70
C THR A 33 -15.94 -6.43 -5.07
N SER A 34 -16.71 -5.41 -5.43
CA SER A 34 -16.54 -4.70 -6.70
C SER A 34 -16.57 -3.19 -6.49
N LEU A 35 -15.80 -2.48 -7.32
CA LEU A 35 -15.83 -1.03 -7.44
C LEU A 35 -15.70 -0.62 -8.92
N PHE A 36 -16.22 0.56 -9.24
CA PHE A 36 -16.02 1.18 -10.55
C PHE A 36 -14.77 2.06 -10.53
N ASP A 37 -13.88 1.83 -11.47
CA ASP A 37 -12.64 2.58 -11.64
C ASP A 37 -12.74 3.57 -12.81
N PRO A 38 -12.72 4.89 -12.54
CA PRO A 38 -12.69 5.95 -13.55
C PRO A 38 -11.26 6.35 -14.01
N GLY A 39 -10.23 5.57 -13.65
CA GLY A 39 -8.82 5.86 -13.90
C GLY A 39 -8.12 6.61 -12.77
N TRP A 40 -8.76 6.69 -11.62
CA TRP A 40 -8.24 7.32 -10.41
C TRP A 40 -9.08 6.95 -9.18
N TRP A 41 -8.48 7.10 -8.02
CA TRP A 41 -9.11 6.97 -6.70
C TRP A 41 -8.92 8.26 -5.90
N GLN A 42 -9.94 8.73 -5.20
CA GLN A 42 -9.87 9.93 -4.36
C GLN A 42 -9.90 9.55 -2.89
N LEU A 43 -8.97 10.12 -2.12
CA LEU A 43 -8.90 9.88 -0.68
C LEU A 43 -10.13 10.47 0.01
N PRO A 44 -10.92 9.67 0.76
CA PRO A 44 -12.09 10.18 1.46
C PRO A 44 -11.76 11.37 2.37
N GLY A 45 -12.53 12.45 2.26
CA GLY A 45 -12.31 13.68 3.03
C GLY A 45 -11.16 14.57 2.52
N SER A 46 -10.63 14.30 1.32
CA SER A 46 -9.57 15.08 0.68
C SER A 46 -9.84 15.26 -0.82
N GLU A 47 -9.30 16.33 -1.41
CA GLU A 47 -9.27 16.53 -2.87
C GLU A 47 -8.15 15.75 -3.56
N LYS A 48 -7.29 15.06 -2.79
CA LYS A 48 -6.14 14.32 -3.32
C LYS A 48 -6.60 13.09 -4.09
N ARG A 49 -6.16 13.01 -5.36
CA ARG A 49 -6.40 11.88 -6.27
C ARG A 49 -5.14 11.08 -6.53
N TYR A 50 -5.30 9.78 -6.60
CA TYR A 50 -4.28 8.79 -6.95
C TYR A 50 -4.67 8.21 -8.30
N ARG A 51 -3.77 8.31 -9.29
CA ARG A 51 -4.06 7.92 -10.66
C ARG A 51 -3.85 6.41 -10.84
N ASP A 52 -4.69 5.81 -11.66
CA ASP A 52 -4.45 4.50 -12.23
C ASP A 52 -3.54 4.63 -13.47
N TRP A 53 -2.78 3.59 -13.80
CA TRP A 53 -1.99 3.56 -15.03
C TRP A 53 -2.88 3.65 -16.28
N LYS A 54 -4.12 3.16 -16.23
CA LYS A 54 -5.10 3.28 -17.30
C LYS A 54 -5.87 4.59 -17.15
N LYS A 55 -5.61 5.54 -18.06
CA LYS A 55 -6.11 6.93 -18.00
C LYS A 55 -7.62 7.07 -17.74
N TRP A 56 -8.42 6.18 -18.32
CA TRP A 56 -9.88 6.15 -18.27
C TRP A 56 -10.43 4.98 -17.42
N GLY A 57 -9.54 4.29 -16.73
CA GLY A 57 -9.87 3.20 -15.83
C GLY A 57 -10.23 1.88 -16.51
N HIS A 58 -10.48 0.91 -15.65
CA HIS A 58 -10.79 -0.47 -15.98
C HIS A 58 -12.30 -0.78 -15.93
N GLY A 59 -13.13 0.22 -15.63
CA GLY A 59 -14.56 0.05 -15.42
C GLY A 59 -14.84 -0.72 -14.13
N HIS A 60 -15.78 -1.66 -14.14
CA HIS A 60 -16.01 -2.52 -12.97
C HIS A 60 -14.84 -3.47 -12.74
N LEU A 61 -14.32 -3.44 -11.53
CA LEU A 61 -13.22 -4.27 -11.03
C LEU A 61 -13.71 -5.13 -9.88
N ASN A 62 -13.29 -6.40 -9.88
CA ASN A 62 -13.24 -7.28 -8.70
C ASN A 62 -11.77 -7.68 -8.48
N ILE A 63 -11.48 -8.42 -7.40
CA ILE A 63 -10.10 -8.76 -7.08
C ILE A 63 -9.37 -9.54 -8.20
N THR A 64 -10.08 -10.45 -8.88
CA THR A 64 -9.51 -11.25 -9.98
C THR A 64 -9.09 -10.35 -11.14
N LYS A 65 -10.01 -9.52 -11.65
CA LYS A 65 -9.74 -8.60 -12.75
C LYS A 65 -8.69 -7.55 -12.38
N SER A 66 -8.66 -7.10 -11.13
CA SER A 66 -7.65 -6.17 -10.63
C SER A 66 -6.24 -6.77 -10.61
N LEU A 67 -6.11 -8.08 -10.37
CA LEU A 67 -4.84 -8.78 -10.51
C LEU A 67 -4.46 -8.99 -11.97
N GLU A 68 -5.40 -9.42 -12.82
CA GLU A 68 -5.20 -9.65 -14.26
C GLU A 68 -4.75 -8.39 -14.99
N GLU A 69 -5.42 -7.26 -14.76
CA GLU A 69 -5.13 -6.00 -15.42
C GLU A 69 -4.21 -5.09 -14.60
N SER A 70 -3.67 -5.59 -13.48
CA SER A 70 -2.84 -4.81 -12.55
C SER A 70 -3.47 -3.43 -12.24
N ALA A 71 -4.76 -3.38 -11.95
CA ALA A 71 -5.48 -2.12 -11.72
C ALA A 71 -5.08 -1.51 -10.37
N ASP A 72 -4.62 -0.27 -10.35
CA ASP A 72 -4.15 0.43 -9.14
C ASP A 72 -5.31 0.91 -8.28
N THR A 73 -6.39 1.42 -8.90
CA THR A 73 -7.56 1.97 -8.19
C THR A 73 -8.13 0.99 -7.16
N PHE A 74 -8.17 -0.30 -7.49
CA PHE A 74 -8.65 -1.31 -6.55
C PHE A 74 -7.73 -1.45 -5.33
N PHE A 75 -6.41 -1.47 -5.55
CA PHE A 75 -5.45 -1.60 -4.45
C PHE A 75 -5.29 -0.32 -3.63
N TYR A 76 -5.59 0.86 -4.16
CA TYR A 76 -5.72 2.08 -3.36
C TYR A 76 -6.86 1.98 -2.35
N GLN A 77 -8.04 1.53 -2.78
CA GLN A 77 -9.17 1.30 -1.90
C GLN A 77 -8.84 0.23 -0.83
N VAL A 78 -8.25 -0.90 -1.25
CA VAL A 78 -7.83 -1.96 -0.32
C VAL A 78 -6.83 -1.44 0.72
N ALA A 79 -5.83 -0.65 0.31
CA ALA A 79 -4.84 -0.09 1.23
C ALA A 79 -5.48 0.89 2.23
N TYR A 80 -6.44 1.71 1.77
CA TYR A 80 -7.20 2.60 2.63
C TYR A 80 -8.03 1.82 3.67
N ASP A 81 -8.76 0.80 3.24
CA ASP A 81 -9.62 0.01 4.13
C ASP A 81 -8.83 -0.86 5.11
N MET A 82 -7.70 -1.42 4.66
CA MET A 82 -6.75 -2.16 5.50
C MET A 82 -6.16 -1.25 6.59
N GLY A 83 -5.73 -0.05 6.20
CA GLY A 83 -4.90 0.82 7.03
C GLY A 83 -3.46 0.32 7.12
N ILE A 84 -2.53 1.24 7.40
CA ILE A 84 -1.09 0.94 7.38
C ILE A 84 -0.68 -0.13 8.39
N ASP A 85 -1.33 -0.19 9.55
CA ASP A 85 -0.95 -1.10 10.63
C ASP A 85 -1.17 -2.56 10.21
N ARG A 86 -2.37 -2.91 9.74
CA ARG A 86 -2.66 -4.26 9.21
C ARG A 86 -1.89 -4.54 7.93
N LEU A 87 -1.78 -3.58 7.02
CA LEU A 87 -1.08 -3.80 5.75
C LEU A 87 0.39 -4.12 5.97
N SER A 88 1.08 -3.33 6.81
CA SER A 88 2.49 -3.55 7.13
C SER A 88 2.71 -4.85 7.92
N GLU A 89 1.82 -5.18 8.87
CA GLU A 89 1.86 -6.46 9.59
C GLU A 89 1.78 -7.65 8.62
N TRP A 90 0.80 -7.64 7.71
CA TRP A 90 0.63 -8.73 6.74
C TRP A 90 1.80 -8.82 5.77
N MET A 91 2.28 -7.70 5.24
CA MET A 91 3.43 -7.72 4.33
C MET A 91 4.72 -8.15 5.04
N GLY A 92 4.87 -7.86 6.33
CA GLY A 92 5.94 -8.40 7.17
C GLY A 92 5.90 -9.93 7.27
N LYS A 93 4.69 -10.54 7.34
CA LYS A 93 4.54 -12.01 7.30
C LYS A 93 4.99 -12.63 5.98
N PHE A 94 4.96 -11.88 4.88
CA PHE A 94 5.54 -12.28 3.60
C PHE A 94 7.05 -11.98 3.49
N GLY A 95 7.68 -11.47 4.55
CA GLY A 95 9.12 -11.21 4.62
C GLY A 95 9.56 -9.79 4.19
N TYR A 96 8.64 -8.93 3.76
CA TYR A 96 8.99 -7.56 3.37
C TYR A 96 9.52 -6.77 4.57
N GLY A 97 10.67 -6.11 4.41
CA GLY A 97 11.31 -5.34 5.48
C GLY A 97 12.17 -6.17 6.43
N HIS A 98 12.27 -7.48 6.21
CA HIS A 98 13.11 -8.40 6.99
C HIS A 98 14.23 -8.97 6.11
N TYR A 99 15.29 -9.47 6.74
CA TYR A 99 16.27 -10.30 6.05
C TYR A 99 15.64 -11.63 5.66
N THR A 100 15.97 -12.14 4.48
CA THR A 100 15.41 -13.41 3.96
C THR A 100 15.94 -14.63 4.72
N GLY A 101 17.10 -14.50 5.38
CA GLY A 101 17.78 -15.61 6.03
C GLY A 101 18.61 -16.47 5.09
N ILE A 102 18.89 -15.98 3.88
CA ILE A 102 19.81 -16.62 2.93
C ILE A 102 21.22 -16.71 3.51
N ASP A 103 21.98 -17.72 3.11
CA ASP A 103 23.35 -18.01 3.57
C ASP A 103 24.41 -17.14 2.89
N LEU A 104 24.13 -15.83 2.78
CA LEU A 104 25.02 -14.81 2.24
C LEU A 104 25.15 -13.64 3.22
N ALA A 105 26.35 -13.10 3.36
CA ALA A 105 26.59 -11.97 4.26
C ALA A 105 26.08 -10.63 3.69
N GLU A 106 26.10 -10.47 2.36
CA GLU A 106 25.75 -9.23 1.69
C GLU A 106 24.26 -9.12 1.39
N GLU A 107 23.44 -8.71 2.37
CA GLU A 107 21.99 -8.53 2.20
C GLU A 107 21.50 -7.15 2.68
N ARG A 108 20.42 -6.64 2.08
CA ARG A 108 19.66 -5.50 2.59
C ARG A 108 18.19 -5.87 2.75
N SER A 109 17.62 -5.59 3.91
CA SER A 109 16.22 -5.91 4.27
C SER A 109 15.17 -5.08 3.51
N GLY A 110 15.57 -4.04 2.78
CA GLY A 110 14.65 -3.06 2.23
C GLY A 110 13.91 -2.29 3.32
N ASN A 111 12.68 -1.85 3.04
CA ASN A 111 11.87 -1.10 3.98
C ASN A 111 10.38 -1.42 3.83
N MET A 112 9.74 -1.89 4.90
CA MET A 112 8.29 -2.01 5.01
C MET A 112 7.77 -0.89 5.92
N PRO A 113 7.18 0.20 5.38
CA PRO A 113 6.81 1.34 6.20
C PRO A 113 5.76 0.99 7.27
N THR A 114 6.04 1.40 8.50
CA THR A 114 5.08 1.40 9.63
C THR A 114 4.93 2.83 10.18
N ARG A 115 3.97 3.03 11.10
CA ARG A 115 3.82 4.33 11.77
C ARG A 115 5.04 4.69 12.60
N GLU A 116 5.52 3.72 13.38
CA GLU A 116 6.68 3.84 14.26
C GLU A 116 7.95 4.11 13.45
N TRP A 117 8.11 3.42 12.32
CA TRP A 117 9.21 3.66 11.40
C TRP A 117 9.19 5.11 10.89
N LYS A 118 8.04 5.60 10.42
CA LYS A 118 7.92 6.97 9.89
C LYS A 118 8.18 8.03 10.98
N GLN A 119 7.65 7.82 12.19
CA GLN A 119 7.90 8.69 13.34
C GLN A 119 9.38 8.71 13.73
N LYS A 120 10.02 7.55 13.84
CA LYS A 120 11.44 7.45 14.18
C LYS A 120 12.34 8.08 13.11
N ARG A 121 12.01 7.87 11.83
CA ARG A 121 12.83 8.30 10.69
C ARG A 121 12.69 9.79 10.35
N PHE A 122 11.50 10.35 10.51
CA PHE A 122 11.19 11.71 10.06
C PHE A 122 10.66 12.64 11.16
N LYS A 123 10.47 12.14 12.39
CA LYS A 123 9.84 12.90 13.51
C LYS A 123 8.45 13.46 13.16
N LYS A 124 7.75 12.83 12.22
CA LYS A 124 6.39 13.20 11.79
C LYS A 124 5.41 12.07 12.15
N THR A 125 4.29 12.43 12.80
CA THR A 125 3.21 11.49 13.15
C THR A 125 2.44 11.06 11.91
N VAL A 126 2.08 9.77 11.82
CA VAL A 126 1.23 9.25 10.74
C VAL A 126 -0.22 9.56 11.06
N VAL A 127 -0.84 10.37 10.23
CA VAL A 127 -2.25 10.72 10.39
C VAL A 127 -3.09 9.62 9.77
N SER A 128 -3.90 8.97 10.62
CA SER A 128 -4.85 7.93 10.18
C SER A 128 -6.03 8.58 9.48
N GLY A 129 -6.40 8.10 8.30
CA GLY A 129 -7.60 8.54 7.57
C GLY A 129 -8.92 7.94 8.08
N ARG A 130 -8.96 7.40 9.31
CA ARG A 130 -10.20 6.98 9.96
C ARG A 130 -10.65 8.02 10.96
N TYR A 131 -11.90 8.46 10.83
CA TYR A 131 -12.61 9.21 11.86
C TYR A 131 -12.72 8.38 13.14
N ASP A 132 -12.42 8.98 14.27
CA ASP A 132 -12.92 8.49 15.55
C ASP A 132 -14.43 8.77 15.65
N SER A 133 -15.13 8.05 16.52
CA SER A 133 -16.57 8.20 16.75
C SER A 133 -17.00 9.56 17.34
N GLY A 134 -16.08 10.54 17.41
CA GLY A 134 -16.27 11.87 17.99
C GLY A 134 -16.21 13.03 16.99
N GLY A 135 -16.01 12.76 15.69
CA GLY A 135 -16.10 13.80 14.65
C GLY A 135 -15.05 14.91 14.74
N HIS A 136 -13.94 14.70 15.46
CA HIS A 136 -12.87 15.70 15.58
C HIS A 136 -11.66 15.34 14.71
N ARG A 137 -11.15 16.35 13.99
CA ARG A 137 -10.13 16.19 12.95
C ARG A 137 -8.72 16.03 13.55
N PRO A 138 -7.94 15.02 13.14
CA PRO A 138 -6.49 15.11 13.13
C PRO A 138 -6.02 15.54 11.73
N GLY A 139 -5.26 16.63 11.63
CA GLY A 139 -4.74 17.19 10.36
C GLY A 139 -3.87 16.20 9.61
N LEU A 140 -4.09 16.06 8.30
CA LEU A 140 -3.74 14.91 7.44
C LEU A 140 -2.42 15.07 6.69
N LEU A 141 -1.58 14.02 6.74
CA LEU A 141 -0.59 13.55 5.75
C LEU A 141 0.15 14.61 4.91
N ASP A 142 1.06 15.37 5.53
CA ASP A 142 2.22 15.93 4.81
C ASP A 142 3.24 14.81 4.53
N GLY A 143 2.93 14.00 3.53
CA GLY A 143 3.92 13.23 2.80
C GLY A 143 4.36 14.03 1.60
N ASN A 144 5.46 14.78 1.76
CA ASN A 144 6.32 15.16 0.65
C ASN A 144 6.58 13.90 -0.19
N ALA A 145 5.91 13.83 -1.33
CA ALA A 145 6.52 13.26 -2.51
C ALA A 145 7.49 14.34 -2.98
N ASP A 146 8.63 14.44 -2.28
CA ASP A 146 9.77 15.14 -2.84
C ASP A 146 10.23 14.29 -4.03
N SER A 147 10.27 14.99 -5.15
CA SER A 147 10.89 14.67 -6.42
C SER A 147 12.24 13.96 -6.29
N ASP A 148 12.35 12.82 -6.95
CA ASP A 148 13.57 12.28 -7.56
C ASP A 148 13.13 12.07 -9.03
N GLU A 149 13.55 12.83 -10.06
CA GLU A 149 14.91 12.94 -10.62
C GLU A 149 15.82 11.73 -10.40
#